data_AF-A0AAV5VQD0-F1
#
_entry.id   AF-A0AAV5VQD0-F1
#
_cell.length_a   1.000
_cell.length_b   1.000
_cell.length_c   1.000
_cell.angle_alpha   90.00
_cell.angle_beta   90.00
_cell.angle_gamma   90.00
#
_symmetry.space_group_name_H-M   'P 1'
#
loop_
_entity.id
_entity.type
_entity.pdbx_description
1 polymer ?
#
loop_
_entity_poly.entity_id
_entity_poly.type
_entity_poly.pdbx_seq_one_letter_code
_entity_poly.pdbx_strand_id
1 'polypeptide(L)'
;YPKGPRPFPIVGNLLQYDYKNLHVHIHELSEKFGPIFTLFLPVPVVVITSYQGFKEAYVTKGEFLAGRPVLATDEEFSFGENAGIINSNGQSWQDNRRLTISILRDFGMGKSLMEEKVKLSISEFLTYLESVDDKDNVDLRWPIQMLMANVINETLFGFRYAYDDCQPLVNFHDALLSVS
;
A
#
# COMPACT_ATOMS: atom_id res chain seq x y z
N TYR A 1 -20.51 -19.66 -1.77
CA TYR A 1 -19.68 -18.65 -2.46
C TYR A 1 -20.45 -18.08 -3.64
N PRO A 2 -20.33 -16.76 -3.93
CA PRO A 2 -20.83 -16.15 -5.16
C PRO A 2 -20.36 -16.88 -6.42
N LYS A 3 -21.14 -16.83 -7.51
CA LYS A 3 -20.79 -17.47 -8.79
C LYS A 3 -19.48 -16.90 -9.33
N GLY A 4 -18.69 -17.71 -10.02
CA GLY A 4 -17.39 -17.32 -10.57
C GLY A 4 -16.86 -18.34 -11.59
N PRO A 5 -15.67 -18.11 -12.15
CA PRO A 5 -15.05 -19.02 -13.11
C PRO A 5 -14.81 -20.40 -12.47
N ARG A 6 -15.05 -21.46 -13.25
CA ARG A 6 -14.89 -22.84 -12.76
C ARG A 6 -13.42 -23.11 -12.43
N PRO A 7 -13.10 -23.48 -11.18
CA PRO A 7 -11.72 -23.79 -10.79
C PRO A 7 -11.25 -25.12 -11.38
N PHE A 8 -9.96 -25.19 -11.70
CA PHE A 8 -9.27 -26.46 -11.93
C PHE A 8 -9.00 -27.18 -10.60
N PRO A 9 -8.94 -28.52 -10.61
CA PRO A 9 -8.51 -29.27 -9.44
C PRO A 9 -7.13 -28.80 -8.95
N ILE A 10 -6.94 -28.68 -7.64
CA ILE A 10 -5.68 -28.32 -6.95
C ILE A 10 -5.25 -26.86 -7.15
N VAL A 11 -5.12 -26.39 -8.40
CA VAL A 11 -4.59 -25.05 -8.74
C VAL A 11 -5.67 -23.96 -8.82
N GLY A 12 -6.95 -24.32 -8.69
CA GLY A 12 -8.04 -23.35 -8.72
C GLY A 12 -8.11 -22.57 -10.04
N ASN A 13 -8.23 -21.25 -9.96
CA ASN A 13 -8.25 -20.33 -11.09
C ASN A 13 -6.86 -19.77 -11.44
N LEU A 14 -5.76 -20.21 -10.78
CA LEU A 14 -4.41 -19.67 -10.99
C LEU A 14 -3.98 -19.66 -12.47
N LEU A 15 -4.34 -20.69 -13.22
CA LEU A 15 -3.99 -20.83 -14.65
C LEU A 15 -4.86 -19.98 -15.59
N GLN A 16 -6.02 -19.54 -15.12
CA GLN A 16 -6.95 -18.69 -15.87
C GLN A 16 -6.72 -17.20 -15.58
N TYR A 17 -5.84 -16.90 -14.63
CA TYR A 17 -5.66 -15.59 -14.04
C TYR A 17 -4.54 -14.82 -14.74
N ASP A 18 -4.86 -13.69 -15.38
CA ASP A 18 -3.84 -12.79 -15.94
C ASP A 18 -3.25 -11.89 -14.84
N TYR A 19 -2.06 -12.23 -14.37
CA TYR A 19 -1.32 -11.46 -13.37
C TYR A 19 -0.80 -10.12 -13.90
N LYS A 20 -0.60 -9.97 -15.23
CA LYS A 20 -0.04 -8.74 -15.80
C LYS A 20 -1.08 -7.64 -15.89
N ASN A 21 -2.32 -8.00 -16.24
CA ASN A 21 -3.42 -7.04 -16.41
C ASN A 21 -4.58 -7.35 -15.45
N LEU A 22 -4.26 -7.56 -14.18
CA LEU A 22 -5.22 -8.05 -13.20
C LEU A 22 -6.52 -7.25 -13.12
N HIS A 23 -6.41 -5.92 -13.11
CA HIS A 23 -7.57 -5.04 -13.03
C HIS A 23 -8.50 -5.15 -14.25
N VAL A 24 -7.94 -5.37 -15.45
CA VAL A 24 -8.71 -5.61 -16.68
C VAL A 24 -9.39 -6.97 -16.62
N HIS A 25 -8.65 -8.00 -16.24
CA HIS A 25 -9.19 -9.35 -16.13
C HIS A 25 -10.33 -9.46 -15.09
N ILE A 26 -10.16 -8.81 -13.93
CA ILE A 26 -11.22 -8.70 -12.92
C ILE A 26 -12.46 -8.01 -13.49
N HIS A 27 -12.28 -6.96 -14.29
CA HIS A 27 -13.39 -6.25 -14.92
C HIS A 27 -14.15 -7.14 -15.90
N GLU A 28 -13.46 -7.84 -16.80
CA GLU A 28 -14.08 -8.81 -17.73
C GLU A 28 -14.86 -9.91 -17.01
N LEU A 29 -14.30 -10.44 -15.92
CA LEU A 29 -14.98 -11.42 -15.08
C LEU A 29 -16.22 -10.83 -14.41
N SER A 30 -16.18 -9.56 -14.02
CA SER A 30 -17.34 -8.87 -13.44
C SER A 30 -18.47 -8.66 -14.44
N GLU A 31 -18.16 -8.43 -15.72
CA GLU A 31 -19.17 -8.36 -16.79
C GLU A 31 -19.84 -9.72 -17.00
N LYS A 32 -19.09 -10.81 -16.85
CA LYS A 32 -19.58 -12.18 -17.07
C LYS A 32 -20.32 -12.79 -15.88
N PHE A 33 -19.81 -12.60 -14.67
CA PHE A 33 -20.30 -13.25 -13.45
C PHE A 33 -21.09 -12.30 -12.53
N GLY A 34 -21.11 -11.01 -12.86
CA GLY A 34 -21.72 -9.96 -12.06
C GLY A 34 -20.73 -9.29 -11.11
N PRO A 35 -21.19 -8.26 -10.37
CA PRO A 35 -20.32 -7.38 -9.59
C PRO A 35 -19.73 -8.02 -8.32
N ILE A 36 -20.16 -9.22 -7.96
CA ILE A 36 -19.66 -9.99 -6.82
C ILE A 36 -19.47 -11.43 -7.28
N PHE A 37 -18.22 -11.89 -7.30
CA PHE A 37 -17.87 -13.24 -7.76
C PHE A 37 -16.74 -13.83 -6.91
N THR A 38 -16.48 -15.12 -7.07
CA THR A 38 -15.43 -15.82 -6.33
C THR A 38 -14.33 -16.32 -7.27
N LEU A 39 -13.09 -16.11 -6.87
CA LEU A 39 -11.90 -16.72 -7.45
C LEU A 39 -11.31 -17.71 -6.45
N PHE A 40 -11.07 -18.93 -6.89
CA PHE A 40 -10.38 -19.93 -6.09
C PHE A 40 -8.88 -19.84 -6.40
N LEU A 41 -8.12 -19.10 -5.60
CA LEU A 41 -6.65 -19.08 -5.66
C LEU A 41 -6.14 -20.12 -4.62
N PRO A 42 -4.92 -20.03 -4.03
CA PRO A 42 -4.55 -20.91 -2.90
C PRO A 42 -5.59 -20.85 -1.75
N VAL A 43 -6.28 -19.72 -1.63
CA VAL A 43 -7.47 -19.54 -0.79
C VAL A 43 -8.61 -18.93 -1.64
N PRO A 44 -9.89 -19.21 -1.32
CA PRO A 44 -11.02 -18.59 -2.01
C PRO A 44 -11.08 -17.09 -1.72
N VAL A 45 -11.08 -16.27 -2.77
CA VAL A 45 -11.15 -14.82 -2.72
C VAL A 45 -12.49 -14.36 -3.30
N VAL A 46 -13.28 -13.64 -2.50
CA VAL A 46 -14.49 -12.97 -2.98
C VAL A 46 -14.11 -11.60 -3.50
N VAL A 47 -14.39 -11.35 -4.79
CA VAL A 47 -14.11 -10.09 -5.47
C VAL A 47 -15.39 -9.26 -5.50
N ILE A 48 -15.28 -7.99 -5.14
CA ILE A 48 -16.36 -6.99 -5.20
C ILE A 48 -15.91 -5.91 -6.18
N THR A 49 -16.74 -5.58 -7.17
CA THR A 49 -16.40 -4.56 -8.18
C THR A 49 -17.41 -3.41 -8.25
N SER A 50 -18.54 -3.48 -7.54
CA SER A 50 -19.54 -2.41 -7.52
C SER A 50 -19.40 -1.50 -6.31
N TYR A 51 -19.66 -0.21 -6.50
CA TYR A 51 -19.70 0.77 -5.42
C TYR A 51 -20.65 0.36 -4.29
N GLN A 52 -21.86 -0.11 -4.62
CA GLN A 52 -22.84 -0.55 -3.62
C GLN A 52 -22.32 -1.74 -2.80
N GLY A 53 -21.68 -2.72 -3.47
CA GLY A 53 -21.06 -3.86 -2.78
C GLY A 53 -19.92 -3.42 -1.86
N PHE A 54 -19.05 -2.51 -2.32
CA PHE A 54 -17.97 -1.95 -1.50
C PHE A 54 -18.50 -1.20 -0.28
N LYS A 55 -19.51 -0.35 -0.46
CA LYS A 55 -20.14 0.41 0.63
C LYS A 55 -20.78 -0.52 1.64
N GLU A 56 -21.54 -1.52 1.19
CA GLU A 56 -22.15 -2.50 2.09
C GLU A 56 -21.09 -3.29 2.87
N ALA A 57 -20.06 -3.78 2.18
CA ALA A 57 -19.00 -4.59 2.75
C ALA A 57 -18.15 -3.84 3.78
N TYR A 58 -17.60 -2.68 3.41
CA TYR A 58 -16.57 -2.00 4.20
C TYR A 58 -17.09 -0.86 5.07
N VAL A 59 -18.30 -0.34 4.79
CA VAL A 59 -18.91 0.74 5.60
C VAL A 59 -20.03 0.19 6.47
N THR A 60 -21.04 -0.45 5.87
CA THR A 60 -22.22 -0.94 6.62
C THR A 60 -21.91 -2.18 7.45
N LYS A 61 -21.15 -3.13 6.89
CA LYS A 61 -20.75 -4.40 7.53
C LYS A 61 -19.25 -4.44 7.84
N GLY A 62 -18.60 -3.27 7.94
CA GLY A 62 -17.15 -3.14 8.00
C GLY A 62 -16.49 -3.96 9.13
N GLU A 63 -17.15 -4.12 10.27
CA GLU A 63 -16.65 -4.92 11.39
C GLU A 63 -16.43 -6.40 11.02
N PHE A 64 -17.35 -7.00 10.26
CA PHE A 64 -17.25 -8.40 9.82
C PHE A 64 -16.16 -8.63 8.78
N LEU A 65 -15.78 -7.59 8.05
CA LEU A 65 -14.77 -7.63 6.98
C LEU A 65 -13.51 -6.82 7.34
N ALA A 66 -13.34 -6.49 8.62
CA ALA A 66 -12.20 -5.73 9.10
C ALA A 66 -10.91 -6.54 9.17
N GLY A 67 -11.00 -7.87 9.07
CA GLY A 67 -9.86 -8.78 9.16
C GLY A 67 -8.85 -8.61 8.02
N ARG A 68 -7.60 -9.01 8.27
CA ARG A 68 -6.54 -9.18 7.27
C ARG A 68 -6.33 -10.66 6.99
N PRO A 69 -6.24 -11.08 5.72
CA PRO A 69 -5.84 -12.44 5.41
C PRO A 69 -4.43 -12.66 5.95
N VAL A 70 -4.20 -13.78 6.63
CA VAL A 70 -2.85 -14.18 7.06
C VAL A 70 -2.19 -14.87 5.87
N LEU A 71 -1.22 -14.20 5.27
CA LEU A 71 -0.37 -14.77 4.22
C LEU A 71 0.82 -15.47 4.87
N ALA A 72 1.31 -16.53 4.22
CA ALA A 72 2.48 -17.26 4.71
C ALA A 72 3.74 -16.38 4.84
N THR A 73 3.79 -15.27 4.09
CA THR A 73 4.89 -14.30 4.09
C THR A 73 4.73 -13.19 5.14
N ASP A 74 3.59 -13.13 5.84
CA ASP A 74 3.31 -11.98 6.71
C ASP A 74 4.24 -11.93 7.92
N GLU A 75 4.75 -13.07 8.38
CA GLU A 75 5.70 -13.16 9.49
C GLU A 75 7.11 -12.71 9.10
N GLU A 76 7.54 -12.90 7.85
CA GLU A 76 8.83 -12.41 7.37
C GLU A 76 8.86 -10.88 7.25
N PHE A 77 7.72 -10.26 6.95
CA PHE A 77 7.59 -8.80 6.86
C PHE A 77 7.10 -8.13 8.15
N SER A 78 6.73 -8.91 9.17
CA SER A 78 6.28 -8.40 10.46
C SER A 78 7.32 -8.72 11.54
N PHE A 79 7.53 -7.82 12.50
CA PHE A 79 8.46 -8.05 13.62
C PHE A 79 7.93 -9.06 14.67
N GLY A 80 7.19 -10.07 14.23
CA GLY A 80 6.54 -11.09 15.06
C GLY A 80 5.15 -11.49 14.55
N GLU A 81 4.63 -12.57 15.11
CA GLU A 81 3.26 -13.03 14.86
C GLU A 81 2.24 -11.93 15.18
N ASN A 82 1.29 -11.69 14.27
CA ASN A 82 0.19 -10.74 14.46
C ASN A 82 0.63 -9.33 14.90
N ALA A 83 1.80 -8.88 14.42
CA ALA A 83 2.42 -7.61 14.78
C ALA A 83 2.14 -6.48 13.76
N GLY A 84 2.50 -5.25 14.14
CA GLY A 84 2.37 -4.06 13.29
C GLY A 84 0.95 -3.54 13.15
N ILE A 85 0.75 -2.57 12.26
CA ILE A 85 -0.54 -1.90 12.02
C ILE A 85 -1.20 -2.31 10.68
N ILE A 86 -0.42 -2.92 9.78
CA ILE A 86 -0.88 -3.30 8.43
C ILE A 86 -1.46 -4.72 8.42
N ASN A 87 -0.73 -5.69 9.00
CA ASN A 87 -1.03 -7.12 8.91
C ASN A 87 -1.68 -7.72 10.17
N SER A 88 -1.67 -7.01 11.30
CA SER A 88 -2.28 -7.51 12.53
C SER A 88 -3.81 -7.53 12.47
N ASN A 89 -4.40 -8.33 13.35
CA ASN A 89 -5.83 -8.57 13.50
C ASN A 89 -6.29 -8.43 14.96
N GLY A 90 -7.60 -8.27 15.15
CA GLY A 90 -8.25 -8.28 16.47
C GLY A 90 -7.78 -7.15 17.38
N GLN A 91 -7.62 -7.46 18.67
CA GLN A 91 -7.23 -6.48 19.69
C GLN A 91 -5.85 -5.86 19.43
N SER A 92 -4.87 -6.66 18.97
CA SER A 92 -3.52 -6.19 18.60
C SER A 92 -3.59 -5.06 17.57
N TRP A 93 -4.39 -5.26 16.50
CA TRP A 93 -4.60 -4.22 15.48
C TRP A 93 -5.28 -2.98 16.04
N GLN A 94 -6.32 -3.13 16.87
CA GLN A 94 -7.04 -2.00 17.44
C GLN A 94 -6.14 -1.14 18.33
N ASP A 95 -5.31 -1.77 19.17
CA ASP A 95 -4.40 -1.09 20.09
C ASP A 95 -3.26 -0.41 19.31
N ASN A 96 -2.61 -1.12 18.40
CA ASN A 96 -1.57 -0.56 17.54
C ASN A 96 -2.10 0.62 16.72
N ARG A 97 -3.29 0.48 16.10
CA ARG A 97 -3.92 1.56 15.34
C ARG A 97 -4.21 2.79 16.18
N ARG A 98 -4.77 2.61 17.38
CA ARG A 98 -5.09 3.73 18.28
C ARG A 98 -3.83 4.46 18.72
N LEU A 99 -2.81 3.69 19.14
CA LEU A 99 -1.53 4.22 19.58
C LEU A 99 -0.81 4.97 18.45
N THR A 100 -0.65 4.36 17.28
CA THR A 100 0.02 4.98 16.13
C THR A 100 -0.67 6.27 15.69
N ILE A 101 -2.01 6.30 15.60
CA ILE A 101 -2.73 7.52 15.23
C ILE A 101 -2.51 8.64 16.27
N SER A 102 -2.45 8.29 17.56
CA SER A 102 -2.12 9.26 18.61
C SER A 102 -0.71 9.84 18.41
N ILE A 103 0.28 8.97 18.25
CA ILE A 103 1.69 9.36 18.05
C ILE A 103 1.82 10.25 16.80
N LEU A 104 1.20 9.88 15.68
CA LEU A 104 1.25 10.68 14.46
C LEU A 104 0.63 12.07 14.64
N ARG A 105 -0.46 12.20 15.40
CA ARG A 105 -1.05 13.51 15.74
C ARG A 105 -0.14 14.32 16.65
N ASP A 106 0.56 13.69 17.57
CA ASP A 106 1.54 14.36 18.44
C ASP A 106 2.75 14.84 17.63
N PHE A 107 3.15 14.10 16.59
CA PHE A 107 4.18 14.49 15.63
C PHE A 107 3.72 15.48 14.56
N GLY A 108 2.48 15.95 14.63
CA GLY A 108 1.99 17.06 13.79
C GLY A 108 1.03 16.65 12.67
N MET A 109 0.69 15.37 12.51
CA MET A 109 -0.29 14.94 11.49
C MET A 109 -1.62 15.68 11.67
N GLY A 110 -2.04 16.39 10.61
CA GLY A 110 -3.25 17.23 10.62
C GLY A 110 -3.09 18.58 11.33
N LYS A 111 -1.87 19.02 11.63
CA LYS A 111 -1.51 20.31 12.24
C LYS A 111 -0.52 21.08 11.35
N SER A 112 -0.31 22.36 11.66
CA SER A 112 0.64 23.24 10.94
C SER A 112 2.07 22.69 10.92
N LEU A 113 2.49 21.98 11.97
CA LEU A 113 3.82 21.37 12.03
C LEU A 113 4.10 20.42 10.86
N MET A 114 3.12 19.60 10.45
CA MET A 114 3.28 18.74 9.27
C MET A 114 3.32 19.54 7.97
N GLU A 115 2.53 20.61 7.89
CA GLU A 115 2.55 21.52 6.73
C GLU A 115 3.93 22.16 6.54
N GLU A 116 4.58 22.57 7.62
CA GLU A 116 5.94 23.12 7.60
C GLU A 116 6.96 22.10 7.06
N LYS A 117 6.90 20.84 7.52
CA LYS A 117 7.75 19.74 7.03
C LYS A 117 7.54 19.47 5.54
N VAL A 118 6.28 19.47 5.09
CA VAL A 118 5.93 19.29 3.68
C VAL A 118 6.44 20.46 2.83
N LYS A 119 6.23 21.71 3.28
CA LYS A 119 6.71 22.91 2.58
C LYS A 119 8.23 22.92 2.45
N LEU A 120 8.94 22.54 3.51
CA LEU A 120 10.39 22.44 3.49
C LEU A 120 10.86 21.36 2.50
N SER A 121 10.21 20.20 2.46
CA SER A 121 10.54 19.13 1.51
C SER A 121 10.25 19.55 0.05
N ILE A 122 9.17 20.30 -0.19
CA ILE A 122 8.87 20.89 -1.50
C ILE A 122 9.94 21.92 -1.90
N SER A 123 10.38 22.78 -0.97
CA SER A 123 11.42 23.78 -1.26
C SER A 123 12.72 23.13 -1.73
N GLU A 124 13.13 22.04 -1.08
CA GLU A 124 14.33 21.28 -1.48
C GLU A 124 14.14 20.58 -2.82
N PHE A 125 12.96 19.99 -3.05
CA PHE A 125 12.61 19.39 -4.34
C PHE A 125 12.71 20.41 -5.47
N LEU A 126 12.18 21.62 -5.30
CA LEU A 126 12.26 22.68 -6.30
C LEU A 126 13.70 23.15 -6.51
N THR A 127 14.46 23.31 -5.43
CA THR A 127 15.89 23.67 -5.51
C THR A 127 16.68 22.63 -6.31
N TYR A 128 16.41 21.34 -6.08
CA TYR A 128 17.01 20.26 -6.85
C TYR A 128 16.65 20.38 -8.34
N LEU A 129 15.37 20.55 -8.68
CA LEU A 129 14.96 20.69 -10.09
C LEU A 129 15.57 21.91 -10.77
N GLU A 130 15.78 23.00 -10.04
CA GLU A 130 16.46 24.19 -10.56
C GLU A 130 17.94 23.91 -10.88
N SER A 131 18.58 23.02 -10.12
CA SER A 131 19.98 22.62 -10.30
C SER A 131 20.22 21.60 -11.42
N VAL A 132 19.16 20.98 -11.96
CA VAL A 132 19.30 20.03 -13.07
C VAL A 132 19.57 20.79 -14.38
N ASP A 133 20.64 20.39 -15.07
CA ASP A 133 21.09 21.02 -16.31
C ASP A 133 20.15 20.72 -17.51
N ASP A 134 19.82 19.45 -17.74
CA ASP A 134 18.91 19.03 -18.81
C ASP A 134 17.46 19.02 -18.32
N LYS A 135 16.81 20.18 -18.43
CA LYS A 135 15.41 20.37 -18.03
C LYS A 135 14.40 19.69 -18.97
N ASP A 136 14.83 19.32 -20.17
CA ASP A 136 13.95 18.70 -21.17
C ASP A 136 13.85 17.17 -20.98
N ASN A 137 14.81 16.55 -20.27
CA ASN A 137 14.86 15.10 -20.02
C ASN A 137 15.05 14.74 -18.53
N VAL A 138 14.22 15.29 -17.64
CA VAL A 138 14.28 14.97 -16.21
C VAL A 138 13.45 13.73 -15.88
N ASP A 139 14.06 12.70 -15.29
CA ASP A 139 13.33 11.62 -14.63
C ASP A 139 12.85 12.05 -13.23
N LEU A 140 11.55 12.30 -13.09
CA LEU A 140 10.93 12.74 -11.84
C LEU A 140 10.65 11.60 -10.85
N ARG A 141 10.88 10.33 -11.22
CA ARG A 141 10.59 9.19 -10.34
C ARG A 141 11.32 9.30 -9.02
N TRP A 142 12.65 9.43 -9.04
CA TRP A 142 13.46 9.51 -7.82
C TRP A 142 13.26 10.80 -7.04
N PRO A 143 13.23 11.98 -7.68
CA PRO A 143 12.98 13.23 -6.97
C PRO A 143 11.64 13.25 -6.20
N ILE A 144 10.57 12.72 -6.79
CA ILE A 144 9.26 12.65 -6.12
C ILE A 144 9.28 11.62 -4.97
N GLN A 145 9.94 10.47 -5.16
CA GLN A 145 10.08 9.48 -4.09
C GLN A 145 10.89 10.04 -2.91
N MET A 146 11.95 10.79 -3.18
CA MET A 146 12.76 11.48 -2.18
C MET A 146 11.95 12.52 -1.40
N LEU A 147 11.16 13.34 -2.10
CA LEU A 147 10.24 14.30 -1.49
C LEU A 147 9.31 13.60 -0.47
N MET A 148 8.66 12.51 -0.87
CA MET A 148 7.75 11.77 0.01
C MET A 148 8.49 11.09 1.17
N ALA A 149 9.64 10.46 0.88
CA ALA A 149 10.44 9.76 1.88
C ALA A 149 10.97 10.72 2.95
N ASN A 150 11.41 11.92 2.57
CA ASN A 150 11.90 12.93 3.52
C ASN A 150 10.80 13.43 4.45
N VAL A 151 9.56 13.60 3.98
CA VAL A 151 8.43 13.95 4.87
C VAL A 151 8.21 12.85 5.91
N ILE A 152 8.27 11.58 5.51
CA ILE A 152 8.11 10.44 6.40
C ILE A 152 9.29 10.33 7.37
N ASN A 153 10.53 10.35 6.88
CA ASN A 153 11.74 10.20 7.69
C ASN A 153 11.90 11.34 8.69
N GLU A 154 11.61 12.58 8.29
CA GLU A 154 11.69 13.72 9.20
C GLU A 154 10.61 13.65 10.28
N THR A 155 9.45 13.08 9.96
CA THR A 155 8.36 12.90 10.93
C THR A 155 8.65 11.76 11.91
N LEU A 156 9.16 10.62 11.43
CA LEU A 156 9.33 9.41 12.24
C LEU A 156 10.69 9.33 12.93
N PHE A 157 11.75 9.73 12.23
CA PHE A 157 13.14 9.53 12.66
C PHE A 157 13.91 10.84 12.87
N GLY A 158 13.36 11.97 12.42
CA GLY A 158 13.97 13.29 12.58
C GLY A 158 15.18 13.54 11.66
N PHE A 159 15.36 12.73 10.61
CA PHE A 159 16.42 12.93 9.61
C PHE A 159 15.86 12.99 8.19
N ARG A 160 16.68 13.48 7.26
CA ARG A 160 16.34 13.67 5.84
C ARG A 160 17.54 13.26 4.99
N TYR A 161 17.27 12.77 3.78
CA TYR A 161 18.29 12.48 2.78
C TYR A 161 18.46 13.67 1.84
N ALA A 162 19.70 13.95 1.45
CA ALA A 162 19.98 14.92 0.39
C ALA A 162 19.70 14.29 -0.98
N TYR A 163 19.34 15.10 -1.98
CA TYR A 163 19.01 14.59 -3.32
C TYR A 163 20.25 14.06 -4.06
N ASP A 164 21.42 14.59 -3.75
CA ASP A 164 22.74 14.18 -4.24
C ASP A 164 23.33 12.97 -3.48
N ASP A 165 22.81 12.64 -2.29
CA ASP A 165 23.20 11.48 -1.48
C ASP A 165 21.99 10.59 -1.11
N CYS A 166 21.20 10.23 -2.12
CA CYS A 166 20.01 9.39 -1.94
C CYS A 166 20.31 7.88 -2.06
N GLN A 167 21.57 7.50 -2.33
CA GLN A 167 21.95 6.10 -2.58
C GLN A 167 21.53 5.12 -1.47
N PRO A 168 21.59 5.47 -0.17
CA PRO A 168 21.08 4.58 0.88
C PRO A 168 19.60 4.26 0.74
N LEU A 169 18.76 5.25 0.40
CA LEU A 169 17.33 5.06 0.17
C LEU A 169 17.06 4.27 -1.11
N VAL A 170 17.80 4.58 -2.19
CA VAL A 170 17.73 3.85 -3.46
C VAL A 170 18.06 2.37 -3.25
N ASN A 171 19.16 2.08 -2.56
CA ASN A 171 19.57 0.71 -2.25
C ASN A 171 18.51 -0.03 -1.42
N PHE A 172 17.91 0.65 -0.45
CA PHE A 172 16.83 0.07 0.35
C PHE A 172 15.59 -0.24 -0.51
N HIS A 173 15.17 0.69 -1.37
CA HIS A 173 14.07 0.49 -2.30
C HIS A 173 14.34 -0.69 -3.25
N ASP A 174 15.53 -0.77 -3.83
CA ASP A 174 15.89 -1.82 -4.77
C ASP A 174 16.00 -3.19 -4.09
N ALA A 175 16.51 -3.22 -2.85
CA ALA A 175 16.51 -4.43 -2.03
C ALA A 175 15.08 -4.92 -1.77
N LEU A 176 14.13 -4.03 -1.45
CA LEU A 176 12.73 -4.40 -1.25
C LEU A 176 12.10 -4.98 -2.52
N LEU A 177 12.34 -4.38 -3.69
CA LEU A 177 11.82 -4.88 -4.96
C LEU A 177 12.45 -6.20 -5.41
N SER A 178 13.68 -6.50 -4.98
CA SER A 178 14.33 -7.78 -5.29
C SER A 178 13.73 -8.97 -4.54
N VAL A 179 12.97 -8.70 -3.47
CA VAL A 179 12.32 -9.71 -2.61
C VAL A 179 10.85 -9.91 -2.96
N SER A 180 10.23 -8.99 -3.72
CA SER A 180 8.83 -9.04 -4.17
C SER A 180 8.66 -9.61 -5.57
#